data_AF-A0A925NCI8-F1
#
_entry.id   AF-A0A925NCI8-F1
#
_cell.length_a   1.000
_cell.length_b   1.000
_cell.length_c   1.000
_cell.angle_alpha   90.00
_cell.angle_beta   90.00
_cell.angle_gamma   90.00
#
_symmetry.space_group_name_H-M   'P 1'
#
loop_
_entity.id
_entity.type
_entity.pdbx_description
1 polymer ?
#
loop_
_entity_poly.entity_id
_entity_poly.type
_entity_poly.pdbx_seq_one_letter_code
_entity_poly.pdbx_strand_id
1 'polypeptide(L)'
;MNAPIPLNQITAAADAAHNAPRLREIPYNYTSFSDREIVIRLLGSRSWELLNRLREERQTGRSARMLYEVLGDIWVVQRNPYLQDDLLDNPRRRKLLIDALHHRLGEVQARRKPEADGARDGFVGELLQAASAAVKSFADQFERVADLRRKTTRVLGRHTAKDNIKFDGLSRVSHVTDATDWRVEYPFVVLTPDTEAEMAALVKHCIELGLTIIPRGGGTGYTGGAIPLTWNSAVINTEKLEAMTEVEHLRLPGMDRDVATIWTEAGVVTQRVADAAERAGFVFAVDPTSAEASCIGGNIAMNAGGKKAVLWGTALDNLASWRMVTPEAKWLEVTRLDHNMGKIHDVAMATFELKYFDASGKVLERTEQL
;
A
#
# COMPACT_ATOMS: atom_id res chain seq x y z
N MET A 1 -4.64 -9.76 -39.73
CA MET A 1 -5.43 -10.98 -39.47
C MET A 1 -4.88 -11.62 -38.20
N ASN A 2 -5.49 -11.33 -37.05
CA ASN A 2 -5.26 -12.06 -35.80
C ASN A 2 -6.61 -12.72 -35.47
N ALA A 3 -6.73 -14.02 -35.74
CA ALA A 3 -7.92 -14.74 -35.36
C ALA A 3 -7.99 -14.81 -33.82
N PRO A 4 -9.15 -14.54 -33.20
CA PRO A 4 -9.30 -14.71 -31.77
C PRO A 4 -9.15 -16.20 -31.41
N ILE A 5 -8.34 -16.49 -30.39
CA ILE A 5 -8.17 -17.84 -29.86
C ILE A 5 -9.54 -18.32 -29.34
N PRO A 6 -10.05 -19.47 -29.81
CA PRO A 6 -11.33 -19.99 -29.38
C PRO A 6 -11.35 -20.23 -27.86
N LEU A 7 -12.44 -19.83 -27.19
CA LEU A 7 -12.63 -19.99 -25.75
C LEU A 7 -12.34 -21.43 -25.27
N ASN A 8 -12.65 -22.41 -26.12
CA ASN A 8 -12.43 -23.84 -25.84
C ASN A 8 -10.95 -24.23 -25.72
N GLN A 9 -10.02 -23.49 -26.36
CA GLN A 9 -8.58 -23.71 -26.20
C GLN A 9 -8.05 -23.10 -24.89
N ILE A 10 -8.67 -22.02 -24.43
CA ILE A 10 -8.37 -21.39 -23.12
C ILE A 10 -8.87 -22.29 -21.99
N THR A 11 -10.07 -22.84 -22.10
CA THR A 11 -10.62 -23.78 -21.11
C THR A 11 -9.87 -25.10 -21.11
N ALA A 12 -9.51 -25.67 -22.27
CA ALA A 12 -8.74 -26.91 -22.32
C ALA A 12 -7.32 -26.78 -21.71
N ALA A 13 -6.67 -25.63 -21.88
CA ALA A 13 -5.38 -25.35 -21.22
C ALA A 13 -5.52 -25.14 -19.71
N ALA A 14 -6.63 -24.53 -19.27
CA ALA A 14 -6.96 -24.37 -17.85
C ALA A 14 -7.33 -25.70 -17.17
N ASP A 15 -8.08 -26.56 -17.86
CA ASP A 15 -8.54 -27.87 -17.38
C ASP A 15 -7.40 -28.90 -17.31
N ALA A 16 -6.46 -28.86 -18.28
CA ALA A 16 -5.25 -29.68 -18.22
C ALA A 16 -4.33 -29.30 -17.04
N ALA A 17 -4.38 -28.05 -16.58
CA ALA A 17 -3.66 -27.59 -15.39
C ALA A 17 -4.41 -27.86 -14.07
N HIS A 18 -5.71 -28.20 -14.11
CA HIS A 18 -6.59 -28.33 -12.94
C HIS A 18 -6.77 -29.77 -12.42
N ASN A 19 -6.38 -30.79 -13.18
CA ASN A 19 -6.72 -32.20 -12.87
C ASN A 19 -5.72 -32.96 -11.99
N ALA A 20 -4.90 -32.26 -11.18
CA ALA A 20 -4.21 -32.88 -10.05
C ALA A 20 -4.60 -32.11 -8.78
N PRO A 21 -5.10 -32.77 -7.71
CA PRO A 21 -5.28 -32.09 -6.44
C PRO A 21 -3.90 -31.63 -5.96
N ARG A 22 -3.60 -30.33 -6.13
CA ARG A 22 -2.40 -29.72 -5.57
C ARG A 22 -2.55 -29.72 -4.05
N LEU A 23 -2.14 -30.81 -3.41
CA LEU A 23 -1.94 -30.86 -1.98
C LEU A 23 -0.96 -29.74 -1.60
N ARG A 24 -1.45 -28.74 -0.88
CA ARG A 24 -0.64 -27.66 -0.31
C ARG A 24 0.35 -28.29 0.68
N GLU A 25 1.65 -28.09 0.44
CA GLU A 25 2.72 -28.65 1.26
C GLU A 25 3.08 -27.72 2.43
N ILE A 26 2.83 -26.40 2.28
CA ILE A 26 2.89 -25.46 3.40
C ILE A 26 1.63 -25.64 4.26
N PRO A 27 1.76 -25.92 5.57
CA PRO A 27 0.67 -26.41 6.42
C PRO A 27 -0.39 -25.34 6.76
N TYR A 28 -0.30 -24.13 6.21
CA TYR A 28 -1.11 -22.98 6.58
C TYR A 28 -1.86 -22.40 5.38
N ASN A 29 -3.18 -22.23 5.50
CA ASN A 29 -4.05 -21.73 4.42
C ASN A 29 -4.45 -20.25 4.61
N TYR A 30 -3.54 -19.39 5.11
CA TYR A 30 -3.84 -17.98 5.45
C TYR A 30 -3.53 -16.98 4.33
N THR A 31 -3.41 -17.45 3.09
CA THR A 31 -2.79 -16.68 2.02
C THR A 31 -3.22 -17.21 0.65
N SER A 32 -3.55 -16.30 -0.27
CA SER A 32 -3.82 -16.58 -1.68
C SER A 32 -2.57 -17.01 -2.46
N PHE A 33 -1.38 -16.78 -1.91
CA PHE A 33 -0.13 -17.29 -2.49
C PHE A 33 -0.05 -18.81 -2.39
N SER A 34 0.32 -19.40 -3.52
CA SER A 34 0.72 -20.80 -3.69
C SER A 34 2.07 -21.08 -3.04
N ASP A 35 2.36 -22.36 -2.77
CA ASP A 35 3.66 -22.78 -2.24
C ASP A 35 4.83 -22.31 -3.14
N ARG A 36 4.61 -22.32 -4.46
CA ARG A 36 5.57 -21.79 -5.45
C ARG A 36 5.93 -20.35 -5.15
N GLU A 37 4.94 -19.49 -4.96
CA GLU A 37 5.18 -18.06 -4.77
C GLU A 37 5.84 -17.78 -3.42
N ILE A 38 5.47 -18.52 -2.37
CA ILE A 38 6.10 -18.41 -1.06
C ILE A 38 7.58 -18.83 -1.14
N VAL A 39 7.87 -19.98 -1.76
CA VAL A 39 9.25 -20.45 -1.97
C VAL A 39 10.04 -19.43 -2.78
N ILE A 40 9.50 -18.90 -3.88
CA ILE A 40 10.22 -17.93 -4.72
C ILE A 40 10.51 -16.65 -3.94
N ARG A 41 9.56 -16.15 -3.14
CA ARG A 41 9.75 -14.93 -2.34
C ARG A 41 10.78 -15.13 -1.22
N LEU A 42 10.80 -16.30 -0.58
CA LEU A 42 11.70 -16.56 0.55
C LEU A 42 13.09 -17.04 0.11
N LEU A 43 13.15 -17.90 -0.91
CA LEU A 43 14.35 -18.65 -1.30
C LEU A 43 14.80 -18.43 -2.75
N GLY A 44 14.03 -17.72 -3.58
CA GLY A 44 14.32 -17.48 -4.99
C GLY A 44 13.83 -18.58 -5.95
N SER A 45 13.81 -18.26 -7.25
CA SER A 45 13.36 -19.16 -8.34
C SER A 45 14.16 -20.45 -8.43
N ARG A 46 15.48 -20.36 -8.24
CA ARG A 46 16.40 -21.51 -8.23
C ARG A 46 15.98 -22.58 -7.22
N SER A 47 15.61 -22.16 -6.01
CA SER A 47 15.17 -23.08 -4.96
C SER A 47 13.88 -23.82 -5.33
N TRP A 48 12.95 -23.15 -6.03
CA TRP A 48 11.75 -23.81 -6.54
C TRP A 48 12.06 -24.86 -7.61
N GLU A 49 13.00 -24.58 -8.52
CA GLU A 49 13.44 -25.56 -9.53
C GLU A 49 14.07 -26.80 -8.90
N LEU A 50 14.92 -26.61 -7.88
CA LEU A 50 15.54 -27.70 -7.13
C LEU A 50 14.50 -28.55 -6.40
N LEU A 51 13.50 -27.92 -5.77
CA LEU A 51 12.42 -28.64 -5.09
C LEU A 51 11.61 -29.50 -6.06
N ASN A 52 11.33 -29.02 -7.27
CA ASN A 52 10.63 -29.82 -8.27
C ASN A 52 11.46 -31.03 -8.74
N ARG A 53 12.76 -30.83 -9.00
CA ARG A 53 13.67 -31.95 -9.34
C ARG A 53 13.69 -33.00 -8.23
N LEU A 54 13.84 -32.59 -6.98
CA LEU A 54 13.84 -33.50 -5.83
C LEU A 54 12.49 -34.19 -5.58
N ARG A 55 11.38 -33.60 -6.06
CA ARG A 55 10.03 -34.19 -5.94
C ARG A 55 9.83 -35.33 -6.94
N GLU A 56 10.38 -35.21 -8.15
CA GLU A 56 10.30 -36.24 -9.20
C GLU A 56 11.00 -37.55 -8.78
N GLU A 57 12.03 -37.46 -7.95
CA GLU A 57 12.81 -38.60 -7.45
C GLU A 57 12.10 -39.43 -6.35
N ARG A 58 10.90 -39.04 -5.89
CA ARG A 58 10.01 -39.76 -4.92
C ARG A 58 10.65 -40.26 -3.60
N GLN A 59 11.82 -39.75 -3.20
CA GLN A 59 12.53 -40.19 -1.99
C GLN A 59 12.53 -39.20 -0.81
N THR A 60 11.86 -38.04 -0.90
CA THR A 60 12.15 -36.85 -0.06
C THR A 60 11.00 -36.37 0.86
N GLY A 61 10.00 -37.19 1.19
CA GLY A 61 8.80 -36.72 1.90
C GLY A 61 9.04 -36.03 3.26
N ARG A 62 9.88 -36.59 4.14
CA ARG A 62 10.06 -36.03 5.50
C ARG A 62 10.93 -34.78 5.53
N SER A 63 12.00 -34.73 4.75
CA SER A 63 12.89 -33.55 4.69
C SER A 63 12.23 -32.37 3.98
N ALA A 64 11.50 -32.64 2.90
CA ALA A 64 10.71 -31.60 2.23
C ALA A 64 9.65 -31.01 3.15
N ARG A 65 8.91 -31.87 3.90
CA ARG A 65 7.93 -31.41 4.88
C ARG A 65 8.52 -30.47 5.93
N MET A 66 9.66 -30.83 6.52
CA MET A 66 10.33 -29.98 7.53
C MET A 66 10.77 -28.62 6.94
N LEU A 67 11.22 -28.60 5.68
CA LEU A 67 11.54 -27.35 4.98
C LEU A 67 10.28 -26.50 4.77
N TYR A 68 9.17 -27.08 4.31
CA TYR A 68 7.92 -26.34 4.13
C TYR A 68 7.30 -25.85 5.45
N GLU A 69 7.49 -26.59 6.55
CA GLU A 69 7.12 -26.11 7.90
C GLU A 69 7.94 -24.86 8.28
N VAL A 70 9.27 -24.85 8.02
CA VAL A 70 10.12 -23.67 8.24
C VAL A 70 9.66 -22.48 7.39
N LEU A 71 9.42 -22.68 6.10
CA LEU A 71 8.95 -21.61 5.21
C LEU A 71 7.55 -21.11 5.60
N GLY A 72 6.67 -22.03 6.00
CA GLY A 72 5.33 -21.72 6.49
C GLY A 72 5.36 -20.84 7.74
N ASP A 73 6.20 -21.18 8.73
CA ASP A 73 6.33 -20.43 9.97
C ASP A 73 6.86 -19.00 9.70
N ILE A 74 7.88 -18.87 8.85
CA ILE A 74 8.39 -17.54 8.42
C ILE A 74 7.26 -16.75 7.75
N TRP A 75 6.57 -17.36 6.79
CA TRP A 75 5.54 -16.70 6.00
C TRP A 75 4.34 -16.24 6.85
N VAL A 76 3.86 -17.09 7.75
CA VAL A 76 2.73 -16.77 8.64
C VAL A 76 3.06 -15.57 9.51
N VAL A 77 4.27 -15.49 10.07
CA VAL A 77 4.68 -14.34 10.86
C VAL A 77 4.86 -13.09 9.99
N GLN A 78 5.48 -13.20 8.81
CA GLN A 78 5.63 -12.07 7.89
C GLN A 78 4.29 -11.49 7.43
N ARG A 79 3.25 -12.32 7.36
CA ARG A 79 1.90 -11.93 6.90
C ARG A 79 0.90 -11.63 8.00
N ASN A 80 1.33 -11.63 9.26
CA ASN A 80 0.44 -11.36 10.39
C ASN A 80 1.06 -10.30 11.32
N PRO A 81 0.64 -9.03 11.20
CA PRO A 81 1.08 -7.95 12.08
C PRO A 81 0.94 -8.24 13.58
N TYR A 82 -0.09 -8.97 14.00
CA TYR A 82 -0.29 -9.33 15.40
C TYR A 82 0.78 -10.31 15.91
N LEU A 83 1.19 -11.28 15.08
CA LEU A 83 2.31 -12.17 15.41
C LEU A 83 3.64 -11.43 15.40
N GLN A 84 3.82 -10.48 14.49
CA GLN A 84 5.03 -9.63 14.48
C GLN A 84 5.14 -8.83 15.76
N ASP A 85 4.05 -8.17 16.17
CA ASP A 85 4.02 -7.36 17.39
C ASP A 85 4.30 -8.21 18.63
N ASP A 86 3.64 -9.36 18.77
CA ASP A 86 3.88 -10.29 19.88
C ASP A 86 5.35 -10.77 19.96
N LEU A 87 5.99 -11.08 18.82
CA LEU A 87 7.39 -11.51 18.77
C LEU A 87 8.39 -10.36 18.91
N LEU A 88 7.99 -9.13 18.60
CA LEU A 88 8.78 -7.93 18.91
C LEU A 88 8.77 -7.67 20.42
N ASP A 89 7.60 -7.79 21.06
CA ASP A 89 7.38 -7.51 22.47
C ASP A 89 7.86 -8.65 23.39
N ASN A 90 7.96 -9.88 22.87
CA ASN A 90 8.39 -11.05 23.64
C ASN A 90 9.67 -11.70 23.06
N PRO A 91 10.87 -11.20 23.45
CA PRO A 91 12.15 -11.75 22.97
C PRO A 91 12.36 -13.23 23.26
N ARG A 92 11.77 -13.78 24.34
CA ARG A 92 11.88 -15.20 24.68
C ARG A 92 11.11 -16.05 23.68
N ARG A 93 9.87 -15.68 23.36
CA ARG A 93 9.05 -16.38 22.36
C ARG A 93 9.67 -16.28 20.96
N ARG A 94 10.21 -15.12 20.60
CA ARG A 94 10.99 -14.93 19.37
C ARG A 94 12.18 -15.89 19.30
N LYS A 95 12.97 -15.97 20.38
CA LYS A 95 14.10 -16.90 20.44
C LYS A 95 13.65 -18.36 20.27
N LEU A 96 12.60 -18.79 20.97
CA LEU A 96 12.07 -20.15 20.84
C LEU A 96 11.65 -20.50 19.41
N LEU A 97 10.99 -19.56 18.70
CA LEU A 97 10.64 -19.74 17.30
C LEU A 97 11.89 -19.90 16.44
N ILE A 98 12.86 -18.99 16.55
CA ILE A 98 14.09 -19.01 15.75
C ILE A 98 14.90 -20.30 16.00
N ASP A 99 15.05 -20.69 17.27
CA ASP A 99 15.73 -21.93 17.67
C ASP A 99 15.02 -23.16 17.06
N ALA A 100 13.68 -23.18 17.05
CA ALA A 100 12.91 -24.27 16.43
C ALA A 100 13.10 -24.33 14.90
N LEU A 101 13.16 -23.17 14.21
CA LEU A 101 13.46 -23.13 12.77
C LEU A 101 14.86 -23.69 12.48
N HIS A 102 15.87 -23.28 13.24
CA HIS A 102 17.22 -23.82 13.11
C HIS A 102 17.31 -25.31 13.42
N HIS A 103 16.59 -25.79 14.43
CA HIS A 103 16.54 -27.20 14.78
C HIS A 103 16.01 -28.06 13.62
N ARG A 104 14.90 -27.65 12.99
CA ARG A 104 14.33 -28.35 11.82
C ARG A 104 15.31 -28.38 10.64
N LEU A 105 15.98 -27.27 10.34
CA LEU A 105 17.02 -27.25 9.30
C LEU A 105 18.21 -28.17 9.66
N GLY A 106 18.59 -28.23 10.93
CA GLY A 106 19.58 -29.17 11.44
C GLY A 106 19.18 -30.64 11.25
N GLU A 107 17.91 -30.99 11.45
CA GLU A 107 17.41 -32.34 11.16
C GLU A 107 17.45 -32.68 9.67
N VAL A 108 17.18 -31.72 8.78
CA VAL A 108 17.35 -31.93 7.33
C VAL A 108 18.82 -32.16 7.00
N GLN A 109 19.72 -31.34 7.56
CA GLN A 109 21.16 -31.47 7.38
C GLN A 109 21.69 -32.82 7.88
N ALA A 110 21.22 -33.33 9.03
CA ALA A 110 21.63 -34.63 9.56
C ALA A 110 21.19 -35.83 8.70
N ARG A 111 20.20 -35.65 7.83
CA ARG A 111 19.70 -36.71 6.92
C ARG A 111 20.38 -36.74 5.56
N ARG A 112 21.32 -35.80 5.32
CA ARG A 112 22.16 -35.78 4.12
C ARG A 112 23.06 -36.99 4.06
N LYS A 113 23.22 -37.55 2.86
CA LYS A 113 23.99 -38.79 2.60
C LYS A 113 24.84 -38.59 1.34
N PRO A 114 25.92 -37.80 1.42
CA PRO A 114 26.76 -37.47 0.26
C PRO A 114 27.33 -38.71 -0.43
N GLU A 115 27.58 -39.78 0.33
CA GLU A 115 28.13 -41.03 -0.20
C GLU A 115 27.12 -41.90 -0.94
N ALA A 116 25.81 -41.68 -0.71
CA ALA A 116 24.76 -42.45 -1.38
C ALA A 116 24.37 -41.83 -2.73
N ASP A 117 24.31 -40.50 -2.80
CA ASP A 117 23.97 -39.75 -4.01
C ASP A 117 24.49 -38.31 -3.88
N GLY A 118 25.72 -38.08 -4.36
CA GLY A 118 26.40 -36.79 -4.22
C GLY A 118 25.74 -35.65 -5.00
N ALA A 119 25.08 -35.96 -6.13
CA ALA A 119 24.39 -34.95 -6.93
C ALA A 119 23.14 -34.44 -6.20
N ARG A 120 22.30 -35.37 -5.73
CA ARG A 120 21.11 -35.04 -4.93
C ARG A 120 21.48 -34.36 -3.61
N ASP A 121 22.53 -34.83 -2.94
CA ASP A 121 23.01 -34.20 -1.71
C ASP A 121 23.44 -32.75 -1.94
N GLY A 122 24.08 -32.46 -3.08
CA GLY A 122 24.40 -31.10 -3.52
C GLY A 122 23.17 -30.21 -3.63
N PHE A 123 22.08 -30.69 -4.26
CA PHE A 123 20.82 -29.94 -4.36
C PHE A 123 20.18 -29.66 -3.00
N VAL A 124 20.18 -30.65 -2.10
CA VAL A 124 19.68 -30.47 -0.72
C VAL A 124 20.55 -29.47 0.06
N GLY A 125 21.87 -29.50 -0.15
CA GLY A 125 22.80 -28.53 0.42
C GLY A 125 22.51 -27.09 -0.03
N GLU A 126 22.29 -26.88 -1.33
CA GLU A 126 21.93 -25.57 -1.90
C GLU A 126 20.62 -25.04 -1.30
N LEU A 127 19.59 -25.89 -1.17
CA LEU A 127 18.33 -25.54 -0.53
C LEU A 127 18.48 -25.19 0.95
N LEU A 128 19.31 -25.94 1.69
CA LEU A 128 19.57 -25.66 3.10
C LEU A 128 20.33 -24.35 3.30
N GLN A 129 21.24 -24.01 2.40
CA GLN A 129 21.92 -22.73 2.43
C GLN A 129 20.93 -21.57 2.22
N ALA A 130 20.05 -21.69 1.22
CA ALA A 130 19.00 -20.70 0.97
C ALA A 130 18.04 -20.58 2.16
N ALA A 131 17.58 -21.70 2.71
CA ALA A 131 16.67 -21.71 3.86
C ALA A 131 17.31 -21.15 5.13
N SER A 132 18.58 -21.45 5.38
CA SER A 132 19.33 -20.89 6.51
C SER A 132 19.51 -19.38 6.37
N ALA A 133 19.77 -18.89 5.16
CA ALA A 133 19.83 -17.45 4.88
C ALA A 133 18.46 -16.78 5.10
N ALA A 134 17.37 -17.43 4.71
CA ALA A 134 16.01 -16.94 4.95
C ALA A 134 15.67 -16.87 6.44
N VAL A 135 16.00 -17.90 7.24
CA VAL A 135 15.84 -17.88 8.71
C VAL A 135 16.67 -16.76 9.34
N LYS A 136 17.92 -16.58 8.91
CA LYS A 136 18.77 -15.48 9.39
C LYS A 136 18.15 -14.11 9.07
N SER A 137 17.73 -13.90 7.82
CA SER A 137 17.09 -12.65 7.39
C SER A 137 15.80 -12.36 8.19
N PHE A 138 14.99 -13.40 8.43
CA PHE A 138 13.79 -13.32 9.27
C PHE A 138 14.12 -12.93 10.71
N ALA A 139 15.16 -13.51 11.31
CA ALA A 139 15.61 -13.15 12.66
C ALA A 139 16.09 -11.68 12.72
N ASP A 140 16.97 -11.29 11.79
CA ASP A 140 17.54 -9.93 11.71
C ASP A 140 16.45 -8.86 11.48
N GLN A 141 15.32 -9.23 10.85
CA GLN A 141 14.21 -8.31 10.56
C GLN A 141 13.60 -7.74 11.84
N PHE A 142 13.50 -8.51 12.92
CA PHE A 142 12.91 -8.04 14.18
C PHE A 142 13.72 -6.89 14.80
N GLU A 143 15.04 -7.00 14.81
CA GLU A 143 15.93 -5.94 15.31
C GLU A 143 15.83 -4.70 14.42
N ARG A 144 15.83 -4.88 13.10
CA ARG A 144 15.69 -3.79 12.14
C ARG A 144 14.37 -3.03 12.31
N VAL A 145 13.25 -3.77 12.49
CA VAL A 145 11.93 -3.18 12.71
C VAL A 145 11.86 -2.47 14.05
N ALA A 146 12.41 -3.06 15.12
CA ALA A 146 12.45 -2.41 16.44
C ALA A 146 13.25 -1.09 16.39
N ASP A 147 14.41 -1.10 15.74
CA ASP A 147 15.24 0.09 15.55
C ASP A 147 14.53 1.17 14.75
N LEU A 148 13.87 0.78 13.66
CA LEU A 148 13.11 1.70 12.84
C LEU A 148 11.93 2.28 13.62
N ARG A 149 11.16 1.47 14.37
CA ARG A 149 10.06 1.96 15.23
C ARG A 149 10.54 2.99 16.25
N ARG A 150 11.69 2.76 16.89
CA ARG A 150 12.31 3.72 17.83
C ARG A 150 12.69 5.02 17.14
N LYS A 151 13.33 4.95 15.97
CA LYS A 151 13.70 6.13 15.17
C LYS A 151 12.47 6.91 14.72
N THR A 152 11.48 6.22 14.13
CA THR A 152 10.23 6.79 13.64
C THR A 152 9.45 7.50 14.76
N THR A 153 9.25 6.83 15.89
CA THR A 153 8.56 7.43 17.06
C THR A 153 9.28 8.71 17.52
N ARG A 154 10.62 8.68 17.58
CA ARG A 154 11.41 9.82 18.03
C ARG A 154 11.35 11.02 17.09
N VAL A 155 11.37 10.80 15.78
CA VAL A 155 11.39 11.91 14.80
C VAL A 155 9.99 12.42 14.49
N LEU A 156 9.02 11.53 14.29
CA LEU A 156 7.64 11.93 13.96
C LEU A 156 6.87 12.41 15.20
N GLY A 157 7.16 11.88 16.38
CA GLY A 157 6.50 12.30 17.63
C GLY A 157 6.82 13.73 18.07
N ARG A 158 7.68 14.45 17.33
CA ARG A 158 7.91 15.90 17.49
C ARG A 158 6.89 16.75 16.73
N HIS A 159 6.18 16.15 15.77
CA HIS A 159 5.35 16.85 14.80
C HIS A 159 3.90 16.37 14.81
N THR A 160 3.61 15.23 15.43
CA THR A 160 2.27 14.70 15.58
C THR A 160 2.10 14.05 16.95
N ALA A 161 0.85 13.86 17.37
CA ALA A 161 0.53 13.16 18.61
C ALA A 161 1.00 11.69 18.55
N LYS A 162 1.36 11.12 19.71
CA LYS A 162 1.92 9.76 19.78
C LYS A 162 0.97 8.70 19.22
N ASP A 163 -0.33 8.86 19.47
CA ASP A 163 -1.39 7.98 19.01
C ASP A 163 -1.65 8.09 17.50
N ASN A 164 -1.14 9.13 16.83
CA ASN A 164 -1.16 9.24 15.38
C ASN A 164 -0.07 8.41 14.68
N ILE A 165 0.87 7.82 15.44
CA ILE A 165 1.94 6.98 14.90
C ILE A 165 1.59 5.52 15.22
N LYS A 166 0.92 4.86 14.28
CA LYS A 166 0.28 3.57 14.51
C LYS A 166 1.09 2.42 13.91
N PHE A 167 1.69 1.63 14.79
CA PHE A 167 2.41 0.40 14.43
C PHE A 167 1.59 -0.87 14.67
N ASP A 168 0.42 -0.73 15.30
CA ASP A 168 -0.40 -1.85 15.75
C ASP A 168 -1.00 -2.63 14.58
N GLY A 169 -1.32 -3.89 14.85
CA GLY A 169 -1.88 -4.80 13.86
C GLY A 169 -3.21 -4.33 13.25
N LEU A 170 -4.12 -3.71 14.01
CA LEU A 170 -5.42 -3.28 13.50
C LEU A 170 -5.23 -2.19 12.45
N SER A 171 -4.46 -1.15 12.76
CA SER A 171 -4.16 -0.06 11.84
C SER A 171 -3.49 -0.58 10.57
N ARG A 172 -2.46 -1.42 10.71
CA ARG A 172 -1.74 -1.96 9.54
C ARG A 172 -2.61 -2.88 8.68
N VAL A 173 -3.49 -3.68 9.28
CA VAL A 173 -4.42 -4.55 8.55
C VAL A 173 -5.48 -3.74 7.81
N SER A 174 -6.05 -2.71 8.42
CA SER A 174 -7.08 -1.87 7.78
C SER A 174 -6.55 -1.01 6.63
N HIS A 175 -5.22 -0.86 6.51
CA HIS A 175 -4.55 -0.02 5.51
C HIS A 175 -3.68 -0.85 4.54
N VAL A 176 -3.87 -2.17 4.48
CA VAL A 176 -3.13 -3.08 3.59
C VAL A 176 -3.67 -3.09 2.16
N THR A 177 -4.89 -2.59 1.94
CA THR A 177 -5.60 -2.71 0.66
C THR A 177 -6.56 -1.56 0.40
N ASP A 178 -6.99 -1.41 -0.84
CA ASP A 178 -8.13 -0.59 -1.26
C ASP A 178 -9.29 -1.49 -1.74
N ALA A 179 -10.25 -0.96 -2.50
CA ALA A 179 -11.41 -1.73 -2.96
C ALA A 179 -11.07 -2.82 -3.99
N THR A 180 -9.83 -2.89 -4.50
CA THR A 180 -9.35 -4.03 -5.30
C THR A 180 -9.16 -5.30 -4.48
N ASP A 181 -9.11 -5.19 -3.15
CA ASP A 181 -8.84 -6.28 -2.20
C ASP A 181 -7.44 -6.93 -2.36
N TRP A 182 -6.55 -6.31 -3.13
CA TRP A 182 -5.16 -6.76 -3.28
C TRP A 182 -4.36 -6.47 -2.00
N ARG A 183 -3.80 -7.51 -1.40
CA ARG A 183 -3.02 -7.42 -0.16
C ARG A 183 -1.56 -7.79 -0.42
N VAL A 184 -0.80 -6.86 -1.01
CA VAL A 184 0.59 -7.14 -1.43
C VAL A 184 1.53 -7.13 -0.24
N GLU A 185 1.66 -6.00 0.46
CA GLU A 185 2.45 -5.86 1.70
C GLU A 185 1.67 -5.11 2.77
N TYR A 186 2.02 -5.35 4.04
CA TYR A 186 1.55 -4.51 5.15
C TYR A 186 2.43 -3.28 5.27
N PRO A 187 1.85 -2.10 5.55
CA PRO A 187 2.66 -0.91 5.79
C PRO A 187 3.47 -1.09 7.07
N PHE A 188 4.64 -0.44 7.15
CA PHE A 188 5.45 -0.41 8.36
C PHE A 188 4.76 0.43 9.46
N VAL A 189 4.18 1.56 9.06
CA VAL A 189 3.46 2.48 9.96
C VAL A 189 2.26 3.11 9.25
N VAL A 190 1.20 3.38 10.00
CA VAL A 190 0.10 4.24 9.57
C VAL A 190 0.18 5.55 10.35
N LEU A 191 0.11 6.67 9.66
CA LEU A 191 0.12 8.01 10.23
C LEU A 191 -1.27 8.64 10.07
N THR A 192 -1.81 9.21 11.13
CA THR A 192 -3.16 9.81 11.13
C THR A 192 -3.12 11.25 11.67
N PRO A 193 -2.55 12.23 10.93
CA PRO A 193 -2.40 13.62 11.40
C PRO A 193 -3.75 14.23 11.85
N ASP A 194 -3.71 15.14 12.81
CA ASP A 194 -4.88 15.91 13.26
C ASP A 194 -5.12 17.14 12.40
N THR A 195 -4.04 17.70 11.85
CA THR A 195 -4.07 18.93 11.06
C THR A 195 -3.16 18.81 9.85
N GLU A 196 -3.49 19.51 8.78
CA GLU A 196 -2.65 19.56 7.59
C GLU A 196 -1.27 20.19 7.87
N ALA A 197 -1.13 21.04 8.90
CA ALA A 197 0.12 21.70 9.25
C ALA A 197 1.25 20.70 9.61
N GLU A 198 0.88 19.47 9.99
CA GLU A 198 1.81 18.38 10.30
C GLU A 198 2.43 17.78 9.02
N MET A 199 1.77 17.92 7.86
CA MET A 199 2.05 17.15 6.65
C MET A 199 3.47 17.32 6.14
N ALA A 200 3.98 18.56 6.04
CA ALA A 200 5.33 18.82 5.54
C ALA A 200 6.39 18.09 6.38
N ALA A 201 6.27 18.15 7.71
CA ALA A 201 7.21 17.48 8.61
C ALA A 201 7.08 15.95 8.56
N LEU A 202 5.85 15.42 8.45
CA LEU A 202 5.62 13.99 8.29
C LEU A 202 6.23 13.46 6.99
N VAL A 203 6.00 14.14 5.86
CA VAL A 203 6.57 13.77 4.56
C VAL A 203 8.10 13.80 4.61
N LYS A 204 8.68 14.90 5.12
CA LYS A 204 10.13 15.05 5.26
C LYS A 204 10.76 13.87 5.99
N HIS A 205 10.26 13.58 7.19
CA HIS A 205 10.87 12.57 8.05
C HIS A 205 10.58 11.15 7.59
N CYS A 206 9.45 10.89 6.91
CA CYS A 206 9.23 9.61 6.23
C CYS A 206 10.30 9.38 5.15
N ILE A 207 10.61 10.39 4.33
CA ILE A 207 11.66 10.31 3.29
C ILE A 207 13.05 10.12 3.92
N GLU A 208 13.39 10.86 4.97
CA GLU A 208 14.66 10.71 5.69
C GLU A 208 14.82 9.32 6.34
N LEU A 209 13.71 8.67 6.74
CA LEU A 209 13.68 7.29 7.23
C LEU A 209 13.73 6.24 6.12
N GLY A 210 13.69 6.65 4.86
CA GLY A 210 13.65 5.76 3.69
C GLY A 210 12.31 5.06 3.48
N LEU A 211 11.21 5.62 4.01
CA LEU A 211 9.86 5.06 3.88
C LEU A 211 9.23 5.51 2.57
N THR A 212 8.63 4.56 1.83
CA THR A 212 7.71 4.89 0.74
C THR A 212 6.43 5.48 1.31
N ILE A 213 6.03 6.67 0.87
CA ILE A 213 4.82 7.35 1.37
C ILE A 213 3.63 6.99 0.47
N ILE A 214 2.51 6.64 1.10
CA ILE A 214 1.25 6.33 0.42
C ILE A 214 0.15 7.20 1.06
N PRO A 215 -0.32 8.27 0.39
CA PRO A 215 -1.46 9.03 0.88
C PRO A 215 -2.73 8.20 0.73
N ARG A 216 -3.64 8.29 1.71
CA ARG A 216 -4.88 7.53 1.72
C ARG A 216 -6.01 8.34 2.37
N GLY A 217 -7.13 8.48 1.66
CA GLY A 217 -8.43 8.85 2.26
C GLY A 217 -9.20 7.58 2.65
N GLY A 218 -10.50 7.50 2.35
CA GLY A 218 -11.33 6.32 2.67
C GLY A 218 -10.97 4.99 1.97
N GLY A 219 -9.94 4.95 1.13
CA GLY A 219 -9.42 3.69 0.58
C GLY A 219 -10.33 2.95 -0.40
N THR A 220 -11.25 3.66 -1.06
CA THR A 220 -12.29 3.09 -1.94
C THR A 220 -11.85 2.93 -3.40
N GLY A 221 -10.56 3.13 -3.71
CA GLY A 221 -10.03 3.08 -5.08
C GLY A 221 -10.02 1.65 -5.65
N TYR A 222 -10.20 1.54 -6.97
CA TYR A 222 -10.19 0.27 -7.72
C TYR A 222 -8.95 0.09 -8.62
N THR A 223 -7.89 0.85 -8.36
CA THR A 223 -6.67 0.89 -9.20
C THR A 223 -5.40 0.47 -8.45
N GLY A 224 -5.50 0.16 -7.15
CA GLY A 224 -4.35 -0.22 -6.32
C GLY A 224 -3.53 0.98 -5.81
N GLY A 225 -3.99 2.22 -6.03
CA GLY A 225 -3.23 3.43 -5.72
C GLY A 225 -2.94 3.68 -4.23
N ALA A 226 -3.68 3.01 -3.33
CA ALA A 226 -3.47 3.11 -1.88
C ALA A 226 -2.89 1.81 -1.27
N ILE A 227 -2.33 0.91 -2.09
CA ILE A 227 -1.83 -0.40 -1.65
C ILE A 227 -0.32 -0.36 -1.39
N PRO A 228 0.15 -0.77 -0.21
CA PRO A 228 1.57 -0.95 0.03
C PRO A 228 2.14 -2.09 -0.80
N LEU A 229 3.15 -1.77 -1.62
CA LEU A 229 3.91 -2.75 -2.41
C LEU A 229 5.22 -3.18 -1.75
N THR A 230 5.61 -2.48 -0.68
CA THR A 230 6.80 -2.77 0.12
C THR A 230 6.45 -2.67 1.60
N TRP A 231 7.06 -3.53 2.42
CA TRP A 231 6.91 -3.49 3.87
C TRP A 231 7.42 -2.16 4.45
N ASN A 232 8.42 -1.53 3.80
CA ASN A 232 9.08 -0.31 4.27
C ASN A 232 8.34 0.94 3.79
N SER A 233 7.04 1.02 4.13
CA SER A 233 6.13 2.09 3.70
C SER A 233 5.39 2.72 4.87
N ALA A 234 5.07 4.01 4.72
CA ALA A 234 4.19 4.76 5.59
C ALA A 234 2.90 5.08 4.84
N VAL A 235 1.76 4.63 5.36
CA VAL A 235 0.46 5.10 4.87
C VAL A 235 0.09 6.34 5.68
N ILE A 236 -0.15 7.46 5.02
CA ILE A 236 -0.65 8.69 5.67
C ILE A 236 -2.16 8.77 5.40
N ASN A 237 -2.95 8.48 6.43
CA ASN A 237 -4.40 8.54 6.35
C ASN A 237 -4.89 9.97 6.67
N THR A 238 -5.58 10.58 5.71
CA THR A 238 -6.07 11.97 5.78
C THR A 238 -7.52 12.09 6.25
N GLU A 239 -8.21 11.00 6.61
CA GLU A 239 -9.64 11.00 6.98
C GLU A 239 -9.96 11.91 8.18
N LYS A 240 -9.00 12.18 9.07
CA LYS A 240 -9.17 13.13 10.18
C LYS A 240 -9.20 14.60 9.73
N LEU A 241 -8.72 14.91 8.53
CA LEU A 241 -8.74 16.25 7.97
C LEU A 241 -10.11 16.50 7.35
N GLU A 242 -11.11 16.77 8.18
CA GLU A 242 -12.53 16.78 7.80
C GLU A 242 -13.21 18.16 7.94
N ALA A 243 -12.44 19.24 8.10
CA ALA A 243 -13.02 20.58 8.10
C ALA A 243 -13.58 20.95 6.72
N MET A 244 -14.72 21.63 6.70
CA MET A 244 -15.36 22.15 5.49
C MET A 244 -16.23 23.36 5.79
N THR A 245 -16.48 24.18 4.77
CA THR A 245 -17.48 25.25 4.80
C THR A 245 -18.83 24.77 4.29
N GLU A 246 -19.86 25.59 4.45
CA GLU A 246 -21.04 25.52 3.56
C GLU A 246 -20.72 26.20 2.21
N VAL A 247 -21.72 26.35 1.34
CA VAL A 247 -21.54 27.07 0.08
C VAL A 247 -21.25 28.55 0.32
N GLU A 248 -20.14 29.02 -0.24
CA GLU A 248 -19.72 30.42 -0.25
C GLU A 248 -19.63 30.93 -1.69
N HIS A 249 -19.89 32.22 -1.89
CA HIS A 249 -19.75 32.87 -3.18
C HIS A 249 -18.40 33.59 -3.25
N LEU A 250 -17.52 33.12 -4.12
CA LEU A 250 -16.18 33.67 -4.31
C LEU A 250 -15.99 34.13 -5.75
N ARG A 251 -15.24 35.23 -5.92
CA ARG A 251 -14.75 35.65 -7.23
C ARG A 251 -13.46 34.92 -7.54
N LEU A 252 -13.51 33.97 -8.47
CA LEU A 252 -12.31 33.27 -8.92
C LEU A 252 -11.44 34.18 -9.82
N PRO A 253 -10.11 33.98 -9.86
CA PRO A 253 -9.23 34.73 -10.75
C PRO A 253 -9.66 34.63 -12.22
N GLY A 254 -9.72 35.77 -12.90
CA GLY A 254 -10.12 35.84 -14.31
C GLY A 254 -11.63 35.84 -14.56
N MET A 255 -12.46 35.83 -13.51
CA MET A 255 -13.92 35.86 -13.64
C MET A 255 -14.53 37.19 -13.20
N ASP A 256 -15.54 37.65 -13.95
CA ASP A 256 -16.27 38.89 -13.67
C ASP A 256 -17.45 38.72 -12.70
N ARG A 257 -17.73 37.48 -12.26
CA ARG A 257 -18.85 37.15 -11.38
C ARG A 257 -18.42 36.22 -10.25
N ASP A 258 -19.17 36.28 -9.16
CA ASP A 258 -18.99 35.36 -8.05
C ASP A 258 -19.61 34.01 -8.40
N VAL A 259 -19.01 32.92 -7.89
CA VAL A 259 -19.46 31.55 -8.12
C VAL A 259 -19.56 30.80 -6.80
N ALA A 260 -20.49 29.85 -6.74
CA ALA A 260 -20.66 28.98 -5.59
C ALA A 260 -19.46 28.02 -5.45
N THR A 261 -18.87 27.98 -4.26
CA THR A 261 -17.70 27.19 -3.91
C THR A 261 -17.89 26.57 -2.54
N ILE A 262 -17.19 25.47 -2.27
CA ILE A 262 -17.10 24.86 -0.95
C ILE A 262 -15.61 24.61 -0.71
N TRP A 263 -15.09 25.07 0.44
CA TRP A 263 -13.76 24.72 0.88
C TRP A 263 -13.82 23.45 1.73
N THR A 264 -12.85 22.55 1.54
CA THR A 264 -12.77 21.29 2.26
C THR A 264 -11.32 20.89 2.51
N GLU A 265 -11.06 20.29 3.65
CA GLU A 265 -9.86 19.46 3.85
C GLU A 265 -9.96 18.12 3.09
N ALA A 266 -8.81 17.44 2.93
CA ALA A 266 -8.69 16.27 2.07
C ALA A 266 -9.47 15.03 2.55
N GLY A 267 -9.76 14.93 3.85
CA GLY A 267 -10.47 13.81 4.48
C GLY A 267 -11.99 13.90 4.43
N VAL A 268 -12.56 15.03 4.01
CA VAL A 268 -14.01 15.22 3.96
C VAL A 268 -14.66 14.17 3.05
N VAL A 269 -15.65 13.45 3.58
CA VAL A 269 -16.44 12.47 2.84
C VAL A 269 -17.22 13.16 1.72
N THR A 270 -17.19 12.58 0.53
CA THR A 270 -17.77 13.17 -0.70
C THR A 270 -19.25 13.49 -0.54
N GLN A 271 -20.01 12.60 0.11
CA GLN A 271 -21.43 12.80 0.36
C GLN A 271 -21.71 14.08 1.18
N ARG A 272 -20.88 14.40 2.17
CA ARG A 272 -21.06 15.62 3.00
C ARG A 272 -20.98 16.90 2.17
N VAL A 273 -20.11 16.92 1.16
CA VAL A 273 -19.98 18.04 0.22
C VAL A 273 -21.19 18.12 -0.70
N ALA A 274 -21.69 16.98 -1.17
CA ALA A 274 -22.90 16.92 -1.97
C ALA A 274 -24.12 17.43 -1.19
N ASP A 275 -24.28 17.01 0.06
CA ASP A 275 -25.38 17.46 0.93
C ASP A 275 -25.31 18.97 1.19
N ALA A 276 -24.11 19.53 1.40
CA ALA A 276 -23.90 20.97 1.58
C ALA A 276 -24.28 21.77 0.32
N ALA A 277 -23.90 21.29 -0.86
CA ALA A 277 -24.32 21.89 -2.11
C ALA A 277 -25.84 21.84 -2.28
N GLU A 278 -26.47 20.69 -2.01
CA GLU A 278 -27.91 20.49 -2.18
C GLU A 278 -28.72 21.40 -1.24
N ARG A 279 -28.30 21.55 0.02
CA ARG A 279 -28.93 22.49 0.98
C ARG A 279 -28.97 23.93 0.45
N ALA A 280 -27.96 24.33 -0.31
CA ALA A 280 -27.86 25.66 -0.91
C ALA A 280 -28.47 25.75 -2.33
N GLY A 281 -29.13 24.68 -2.82
CA GLY A 281 -29.74 24.65 -4.15
C GLY A 281 -28.77 24.40 -5.30
N PHE A 282 -27.56 23.90 -5.01
CA PHE A 282 -26.54 23.55 -5.99
C PHE A 282 -26.38 22.04 -6.14
N VAL A 283 -25.73 21.62 -7.23
CA VAL A 283 -25.37 20.23 -7.47
C VAL A 283 -23.85 20.09 -7.35
N PHE A 284 -23.39 19.24 -6.45
CA PHE A 284 -22.00 18.79 -6.48
C PHE A 284 -21.81 17.76 -7.61
N ALA A 285 -20.87 18.05 -8.51
CA ALA A 285 -20.67 17.30 -9.74
C ALA A 285 -20.02 15.93 -9.54
N VAL A 286 -19.12 15.80 -8.56
CA VAL A 286 -18.32 14.59 -8.33
C VAL A 286 -19.15 13.58 -7.54
N ASP A 287 -19.68 12.57 -8.22
CA ASP A 287 -20.62 11.57 -7.68
C ASP A 287 -20.17 10.11 -7.88
N PRO A 288 -18.97 9.71 -7.42
CA PRO A 288 -18.55 8.31 -7.50
C PRO A 288 -19.54 7.41 -6.74
N THR A 289 -19.70 6.16 -7.18
CA THR A 289 -20.56 5.18 -6.48
C THR A 289 -20.19 5.01 -5.00
N SER A 290 -18.94 5.32 -4.64
CA SER A 290 -18.43 5.27 -3.27
C SER A 290 -18.61 6.57 -2.47
N ALA A 291 -19.47 7.51 -2.88
CA ALA A 291 -19.57 8.85 -2.29
C ALA A 291 -19.72 8.89 -0.76
N GLU A 292 -20.37 7.89 -0.17
CA GLU A 292 -20.56 7.76 1.29
C GLU A 292 -19.27 7.35 2.04
N ALA A 293 -18.21 6.95 1.34
CA ALA A 293 -16.95 6.50 1.91
C ALA A 293 -15.69 7.13 1.27
N SER A 294 -15.76 7.63 0.03
CA SER A 294 -14.64 8.31 -0.62
C SER A 294 -14.45 9.72 -0.07
N CYS A 295 -13.19 10.15 0.03
CA CYS A 295 -12.85 11.50 0.50
C CYS A 295 -12.46 12.43 -0.67
N ILE A 296 -12.60 13.74 -0.47
CA ILE A 296 -12.28 14.74 -1.50
C ILE A 296 -10.83 14.64 -1.99
N GLY A 297 -9.86 14.43 -1.10
CA GLY A 297 -8.46 14.26 -1.50
C GLY A 297 -8.24 13.07 -2.45
N GLY A 298 -8.95 11.97 -2.21
CA GLY A 298 -8.94 10.80 -3.10
C GLY A 298 -9.61 11.08 -4.45
N ASN A 299 -10.71 11.83 -4.45
CA ASN A 299 -11.38 12.24 -5.68
C ASN A 299 -10.47 13.09 -6.57
N ILE A 300 -9.75 14.04 -5.97
CA ILE A 300 -8.77 14.88 -6.69
C ILE A 300 -7.65 14.01 -7.25
N ALA A 301 -7.04 13.15 -6.42
CA ALA A 301 -5.91 12.31 -6.82
C ALA A 301 -6.24 11.32 -7.95
N MET A 302 -7.50 10.91 -8.07
CA MET A 302 -7.96 9.95 -9.08
C MET A 302 -8.74 10.59 -10.23
N ASN A 303 -8.87 11.92 -10.23
CA ASN A 303 -9.81 12.64 -11.09
C ASN A 303 -11.21 11.98 -11.14
N ALA A 304 -11.77 11.71 -9.96
CA ALA A 304 -13.00 10.94 -9.84
C ALA A 304 -14.17 11.61 -10.56
N GLY A 305 -15.06 10.78 -11.07
CA GLY A 305 -16.33 11.19 -11.63
C GLY A 305 -17.41 10.17 -11.30
N GLY A 306 -18.59 10.39 -11.85
CA GLY A 306 -19.71 9.47 -11.74
C GLY A 306 -20.73 9.75 -12.83
N LYS A 307 -22.01 9.50 -12.55
CA LYS A 307 -23.07 9.62 -13.57
C LYS A 307 -23.27 11.07 -13.97
N LYS A 308 -23.06 12.02 -13.05
CA LYS A 308 -23.19 13.47 -13.31
C LYS A 308 -22.06 14.01 -14.20
N ALA A 309 -20.94 13.30 -14.34
CA ALA A 309 -19.78 13.78 -15.11
C ALA A 309 -20.11 14.04 -16.59
N VAL A 310 -21.13 13.39 -17.14
CA VAL A 310 -21.62 13.65 -18.51
C VAL A 310 -22.05 15.11 -18.68
N LEU A 311 -22.70 15.70 -17.68
CA LEU A 311 -23.12 17.09 -17.70
C LEU A 311 -22.02 18.00 -17.12
N TRP A 312 -21.50 17.66 -15.94
CA TRP A 312 -20.70 18.59 -15.11
C TRP A 312 -19.21 18.27 -15.01
N GLY A 313 -18.75 17.23 -15.68
CA GLY A 313 -17.34 16.82 -15.63
C GLY A 313 -16.94 16.07 -14.36
N THR A 314 -15.65 15.76 -14.30
CA THR A 314 -14.92 15.07 -13.25
C THR A 314 -14.38 16.03 -12.19
N ALA A 315 -13.66 15.54 -11.18
CA ALA A 315 -13.10 16.36 -10.12
C ALA A 315 -12.26 17.53 -10.65
N LEU A 316 -11.35 17.29 -11.60
CA LEU A 316 -10.49 18.33 -12.20
C LEU A 316 -11.30 19.46 -12.85
N ASP A 317 -12.43 19.13 -13.48
CA ASP A 317 -13.29 20.11 -14.16
C ASP A 317 -13.93 21.11 -13.16
N ASN A 318 -14.05 20.70 -11.90
CA ASN A 318 -14.74 21.44 -10.83
C ASN A 318 -13.78 22.10 -9.81
N LEU A 319 -12.47 21.89 -9.93
CA LEU A 319 -11.49 22.44 -8.99
C LEU A 319 -11.20 23.92 -9.28
N ALA A 320 -11.51 24.77 -8.32
CA ALA A 320 -11.06 26.16 -8.29
C ALA A 320 -9.58 26.27 -7.86
N SER A 321 -9.21 25.56 -6.79
CA SER A 321 -7.85 25.50 -6.27
C SER A 321 -7.66 24.30 -5.35
N TRP A 322 -6.41 23.89 -5.14
CA TRP A 322 -6.04 22.94 -4.10
C TRP A 322 -4.63 23.23 -3.58
N ARG A 323 -4.28 22.63 -2.45
CA ARG A 323 -2.90 22.62 -1.96
C ARG A 323 -2.43 21.22 -1.61
N MET A 324 -1.13 21.01 -1.67
CA MET A 324 -0.51 19.72 -1.38
C MET A 324 0.91 19.89 -0.85
N VAL A 325 1.42 18.85 -0.19
CA VAL A 325 2.83 18.74 0.18
C VAL A 325 3.56 17.91 -0.88
N THR A 326 4.66 18.45 -1.40
CA THR A 326 5.50 17.78 -2.41
C THR A 326 6.53 16.83 -1.75
N PRO A 327 7.20 15.95 -2.52
CA PRO A 327 8.27 15.10 -2.00
C PRO A 327 9.45 15.87 -1.38
N GLU A 328 9.65 17.14 -1.73
CA GLU A 328 10.65 18.02 -1.11
C GLU A 328 10.21 18.54 0.28
N ALA A 329 9.06 18.07 0.78
CA ALA A 329 8.42 18.50 2.01
C ALA A 329 8.10 20.01 2.03
N LYS A 330 7.65 20.51 0.88
CA LYS A 330 7.25 21.90 0.66
C LYS A 330 5.78 21.96 0.28
N TRP A 331 5.16 23.11 0.50
CA TRP A 331 3.78 23.33 0.13
C TRP A 331 3.69 23.84 -1.31
N LEU A 332 2.73 23.31 -2.06
CA LEU A 332 2.34 23.78 -3.38
C LEU A 332 0.86 24.12 -3.33
N GLU A 333 0.53 25.37 -3.65
CA GLU A 333 -0.84 25.82 -3.90
C GLU A 333 -1.04 25.95 -5.40
N VAL A 334 -2.11 25.36 -5.91
CA VAL A 334 -2.47 25.41 -7.33
C VAL A 334 -3.84 26.07 -7.45
N THR A 335 -3.92 27.11 -8.27
CA THR A 335 -5.17 27.85 -8.53
C THR A 335 -5.47 27.85 -10.01
N ARG A 336 -6.70 27.46 -10.39
CA ARG A 336 -7.16 27.52 -11.78
C ARG A 336 -7.52 28.96 -12.13
N LEU A 337 -6.92 29.48 -13.19
CA LEU A 337 -7.21 30.80 -13.74
C LEU A 337 -8.27 30.69 -14.82
N ASP A 338 -9.06 31.76 -15.01
CA ASP A 338 -10.03 31.90 -16.09
C ASP A 338 -10.98 30.70 -16.19
N HIS A 339 -11.49 30.24 -15.04
CA HIS A 339 -12.29 29.02 -14.94
C HIS A 339 -13.53 29.08 -15.85
N ASN A 340 -13.66 28.16 -16.80
CA ASN A 340 -14.72 28.18 -17.82
C ASN A 340 -16.10 27.72 -17.31
N MET A 341 -16.18 27.28 -16.04
CA MET A 341 -17.40 26.74 -15.41
C MET A 341 -18.00 25.56 -16.17
N GLY A 342 -17.14 24.82 -16.87
CA GLY A 342 -17.49 23.68 -17.70
C GLY A 342 -16.34 22.70 -17.73
N LYS A 343 -16.39 21.75 -18.67
CA LYS A 343 -15.35 20.72 -18.75
C LYS A 343 -14.07 21.34 -19.29
N ILE A 344 -12.92 20.87 -18.80
CA ILE A 344 -11.60 21.38 -19.15
C ILE A 344 -11.26 21.15 -20.62
N HIS A 345 -11.90 20.16 -21.27
CA HIS A 345 -11.76 19.90 -22.71
C HIS A 345 -12.59 20.82 -23.61
N ASP A 346 -13.48 21.63 -23.03
CA ASP A 346 -14.29 22.61 -23.77
C ASP A 346 -13.52 23.93 -24.01
N VAL A 347 -12.29 24.04 -23.50
CA VAL A 347 -11.40 25.20 -23.72
C VAL A 347 -10.11 24.77 -24.42
N ALA A 348 -9.58 25.66 -25.25
CA ALA A 348 -8.33 25.41 -25.99
C ALA A 348 -7.11 25.34 -25.06
N MET A 349 -7.13 26.08 -23.96
CA MET A 349 -6.08 26.12 -22.95
C MET A 349 -6.71 26.28 -21.58
N ALA A 350 -6.26 25.48 -20.61
CA ALA A 350 -6.57 25.67 -19.20
C ALA A 350 -5.28 26.07 -18.50
N THR A 351 -5.33 27.13 -17.70
CA THR A 351 -4.14 27.74 -17.12
C THR A 351 -4.17 27.70 -15.61
N PHE A 352 -3.04 27.40 -15.00
CA PHE A 352 -2.91 27.22 -13.56
C PHE A 352 -1.79 28.08 -13.01
N GLU A 353 -2.05 28.81 -11.92
CA GLU A 353 -1.02 29.45 -11.11
C GLU A 353 -0.54 28.47 -10.04
N LEU A 354 0.77 28.27 -9.96
CA LEU A 354 1.44 27.42 -8.98
C LEU A 354 2.27 28.30 -8.06
N LYS A 355 1.95 28.28 -6.76
CA LYS A 355 2.70 28.97 -5.71
C LYS A 355 3.40 27.94 -4.82
N TYR A 356 4.72 28.00 -4.77
CA TYR A 356 5.53 27.10 -3.95
C TYR A 356 5.97 27.84 -2.69
N PHE A 357 5.75 27.20 -1.54
CA PHE A 357 6.12 27.73 -0.23
C PHE A 357 7.11 26.81 0.47
N ASP A 358 7.82 27.36 1.43
CA ASP A 358 8.64 26.59 2.35
C ASP A 358 7.84 25.55 3.15
N ALA A 359 8.52 24.71 3.94
CA ALA A 359 7.87 23.67 4.74
C ALA A 359 6.86 24.21 5.77
N SER A 360 6.97 25.49 6.16
CA SER A 360 6.01 26.12 7.06
C SER A 360 4.71 26.54 6.37
N GLY A 361 4.70 26.59 5.03
CA GLY A 361 3.57 27.05 4.22
C GLY A 361 3.35 28.57 4.28
N LYS A 362 4.33 29.34 4.79
CA LYS A 362 4.19 30.78 5.04
C LYS A 362 5.10 31.63 4.16
N VAL A 363 6.26 31.11 3.76
CA VAL A 363 7.23 31.84 2.95
C VAL A 363 7.09 31.41 1.51
N LEU A 364 6.57 32.30 0.66
CA LEU A 364 6.51 32.08 -0.79
C LEU A 364 7.93 32.07 -1.37
N GLU A 365 8.30 30.98 -2.03
CA GLU A 365 9.62 30.80 -2.64
C GLU A 365 9.62 31.07 -4.14
N ARG A 366 8.56 30.64 -4.85
CA ARG A 366 8.37 30.97 -6.27
C ARG A 366 6.91 30.88 -6.69
N THR A 367 6.63 31.52 -7.83
CA THR A 367 5.37 31.40 -8.56
C THR A 367 5.66 31.00 -10.00
N GLU A 368 4.80 30.16 -10.56
CA GLU A 368 4.86 29.65 -11.92
C GLU A 368 3.45 29.62 -12.51
N GLN A 369 3.34 29.67 -13.84
CA GLN A 369 2.08 29.52 -14.55
C GLN A 369 2.22 28.37 -15.57
N LEU A 370 1.30 27.41 -15.52
CA LEU A 370 1.23 26.25 -16.42
C LEU A 370 0.08 26.35 -17.40
#